data_AF-A0A0A9GJV3-F1
#
_entry.id   AF-A0A0A9GJV3-F1
#
_cell.length_a   1.000
_cell.length_b   1.000
_cell.length_c   1.000
_cell.angle_alpha   90.00
_cell.angle_beta   90.00
_cell.angle_gamma   90.00
#
_symmetry.space_group_name_H-M   'P 1'
#
loop_
_entity.id
_entity.type
_entity.pdbx_description
1 polymer ?
#
loop_
_entity_poly.entity_id
_entity_poly.type
_entity_poly.pdbx_seq_one_letter_code
_entity_poly.pdbx_strand_id
1 'polypeptide(L)'
;MPNLSASWLFQRAMSVRPPISVSSTFVNELLFANFQSMQKLGDSVLRPFLQDVIQFGPLVKTLGLVMLTQPQILPSIFKQVGLGVILDWSGHFLMLGYYTFLSTFIDPVLRSWVESLPSSDKYQWKRYLEAWKYGAGLDYHQGE
;
A
#
# COMPACT_ATOMS: atom_id res chain seq x y z
N MET A 1 2.37 1.02 10.96
CA MET A 1 1.19 1.58 10.27
C MET A 1 0.98 0.81 8.98
N PRO A 2 -0.26 0.45 8.59
CA PRO A 2 -0.51 -0.44 7.45
C PRO A 2 0.08 0.06 6.11
N ASN A 3 -0.07 1.34 5.77
CA ASN A 3 0.53 1.94 4.57
C ASN A 3 2.06 1.76 4.49
N LEU A 4 2.78 2.04 5.58
CA LEU A 4 4.23 1.86 5.67
C LEU A 4 4.65 0.40 5.65
N SER A 5 3.81 -0.50 6.18
CA SER A 5 4.13 -1.94 6.20
C SER A 5 3.89 -2.58 4.83
N ALA A 6 2.91 -2.06 4.07
CA ALA A 6 2.63 -2.51 2.71
C ALA A 6 3.75 -2.15 1.72
N SER A 7 4.51 -1.06 1.95
CA SER A 7 5.66 -0.69 1.11
C SER A 7 6.86 -1.64 1.27
N TRP A 8 6.93 -2.39 2.37
CA TRP A 8 8.06 -3.25 2.68
C TRP A 8 8.28 -4.38 1.66
N LEU A 9 7.23 -4.92 1.04
CA LEU A 9 7.41 -5.95 0.00
C LEU A 9 8.19 -5.40 -1.20
N PHE A 10 7.94 -4.15 -1.60
CA PHE A 10 8.67 -3.51 -2.69
C PHE A 10 10.16 -3.40 -2.32
N GLN A 11 10.46 -2.91 -1.11
CA GLN A 11 11.84 -2.82 -0.60
C GLN A 11 12.52 -4.20 -0.56
N ARG A 12 11.78 -5.23 -0.12
CA ARG A 12 12.28 -6.60 -0.02
C ARG A 12 12.54 -7.22 -1.41
N ALA A 13 11.68 -6.96 -2.39
CA ALA A 13 11.85 -7.42 -3.77
C ALA A 13 13.00 -6.70 -4.49
N MET A 14 13.26 -5.44 -4.14
CA MET A 14 14.36 -4.64 -4.69
C MET A 14 15.70 -4.81 -3.95
N SER A 15 15.70 -5.47 -2.79
CA SER A 15 16.93 -5.77 -2.06
C SER A 15 17.72 -6.93 -2.69
N VAL A 16 19.05 -6.83 -2.68
CA VAL A 16 19.94 -7.90 -3.15
C VAL A 16 20.06 -8.98 -2.08
N ARG A 17 19.78 -10.24 -2.44
CA ARG A 17 20.04 -11.41 -1.58
C ARG A 17 21.07 -12.34 -2.25
N PRO A 18 22.17 -12.71 -1.59
CA PRO A 18 23.11 -13.71 -2.09
C PRO A 18 22.63 -15.15 -1.77
N PRO A 19 22.89 -16.18 -2.62
CA PRO A 19 22.89 -16.20 -4.08
C PRO A 19 21.53 -16.75 -4.56
N ILE A 20 20.58 -15.87 -4.88
CA ILE A 20 19.31 -16.29 -5.51
C ILE A 20 19.51 -16.26 -7.03
N SER A 21 19.11 -17.32 -7.72
CA SER A 21 19.20 -17.48 -9.18
C SER A 21 18.16 -16.63 -9.94
N VAL A 22 18.08 -15.33 -9.65
CA VAL A 22 17.29 -14.37 -10.43
C VAL A 22 18.20 -13.60 -11.39
N SER A 23 17.63 -13.12 -12.50
CA SER A 23 18.37 -12.31 -13.47
C SER A 23 18.97 -11.08 -12.79
N SER A 24 20.17 -10.67 -13.22
CA SER A 24 20.78 -9.41 -12.80
C SER A 24 19.94 -8.18 -13.15
N THR A 25 19.03 -8.29 -14.13
CA THR A 25 18.10 -7.24 -14.57
C THR A 25 16.78 -7.23 -13.81
N PHE A 26 16.51 -8.21 -12.94
CA PHE A 26 15.20 -8.42 -12.33
C PHE A 26 14.65 -7.17 -11.60
N VAL A 27 15.49 -6.50 -10.80
CA VAL A 27 15.06 -5.31 -10.06
C VAL A 27 14.63 -4.18 -11.01
N ASN A 28 15.36 -4.00 -12.11
CA ASN A 28 15.04 -2.99 -13.12
C ASN A 28 13.75 -3.33 -13.86
N GLU A 29 13.54 -4.60 -14.21
CA GLU A 29 12.31 -5.08 -14.84
C GLU A 29 11.10 -4.87 -13.91
N LEU A 30 11.26 -5.16 -12.61
CA LEU A 30 10.21 -4.97 -11.61
C LEU A 30 9.83 -3.50 -11.43
N LEU A 31 10.83 -2.64 -11.29
CA LEU A 31 10.62 -1.20 -11.20
C LEU A 31 9.97 -0.65 -12.46
N PHE A 32 10.48 -1.04 -13.64
CA PHE A 32 9.94 -0.62 -14.92
C PHE A 32 8.46 -1.05 -15.06
N ALA A 33 8.12 -2.29 -14.73
CA ALA A 33 6.75 -2.79 -14.79
C ALA A 33 5.79 -2.03 -13.89
N ASN A 34 6.20 -1.77 -12.65
CA ASN A 34 5.42 -1.02 -11.68
C ASN A 34 5.22 0.42 -12.14
N PHE A 35 6.30 1.15 -12.46
CA PHE A 35 6.21 2.55 -12.88
C PHE A 35 5.44 2.73 -14.19
N GLN A 36 5.63 1.84 -15.16
CA GLN A 36 4.85 1.86 -16.40
C GLN A 36 3.36 1.65 -16.12
N SER A 37 3.01 0.75 -15.20
CA SER A 37 1.62 0.51 -14.80
C SER A 37 1.03 1.72 -14.07
N MET A 38 1.76 2.31 -13.12
CA MET A 38 1.33 3.52 -12.40
C MET A 38 1.16 4.70 -13.35
N GLN A 39 2.06 4.89 -14.31
CA GLN A 39 1.96 5.94 -15.31
C GLN A 39 0.70 5.77 -16.18
N LYS A 40 0.36 4.54 -16.60
CA LYS A 40 -0.88 4.24 -17.31
C LYS A 40 -2.14 4.51 -16.47
N LEU A 41 -2.06 4.31 -15.15
CA LEU A 41 -3.14 4.58 -14.21
C LEU A 41 -3.27 6.07 -13.83
N GLY A 42 -2.27 6.88 -14.16
CA GLY A 42 -2.25 8.33 -14.00
C GLY A 42 -1.81 8.82 -12.62
N ASP A 43 -1.84 10.14 -12.46
CA ASP A 43 -1.25 10.86 -11.32
C ASP A 43 -1.84 10.49 -9.96
N SER A 44 -3.12 10.09 -9.91
CA SER A 44 -3.79 9.63 -8.68
C SER A 44 -3.16 8.35 -8.09
N VAL A 45 -2.42 7.60 -8.91
CA VAL A 45 -1.69 6.40 -8.50
C VAL A 45 -0.19 6.70 -8.38
N LEU A 46 0.36 7.38 -9.38
CA LEU A 46 1.81 7.63 -9.46
C LEU A 46 2.31 8.60 -8.38
N ARG A 47 1.64 9.72 -8.16
CA ARG A 47 2.16 10.78 -7.26
C ARG A 47 2.23 10.35 -5.79
N PRO A 48 1.19 9.72 -5.19
CA PRO A 48 1.30 9.24 -3.82
C PRO A 48 2.46 8.25 -3.66
N PHE A 49 2.62 7.34 -4.62
CA PHE A 49 3.70 6.35 -4.60
C PHE A 49 5.09 7.00 -4.61
N LEU A 50 5.29 8.06 -5.41
CA LEU A 50 6.54 8.82 -5.44
C LEU A 50 6.86 9.56 -4.13
N GLN A 51 5.86 9.78 -3.26
CA GLN A 51 6.02 10.34 -1.92
C GLN A 51 6.04 9.25 -0.83
N ASP A 52 6.27 7.99 -1.22
CA ASP A 52 6.22 6.82 -0.34
C ASP A 52 4.87 6.60 0.38
N VAL A 53 3.79 7.17 -0.16
CA VAL A 53 2.42 6.97 0.35
C VAL A 53 1.75 5.83 -0.40
N ILE A 54 1.57 4.70 0.30
CA ILE A 54 0.87 3.54 -0.23
C ILE A 54 -0.61 3.58 0.17
N GLN A 55 -1.48 3.60 -0.83
CA GLN A 55 -2.94 3.52 -0.67
C GLN A 55 -3.48 2.22 -1.26
N PHE A 56 -4.53 1.66 -0.65
CA PHE A 56 -5.07 0.36 -1.05
C PHE A 56 -5.50 0.30 -2.53
N GLY A 57 -6.32 1.26 -2.98
CA GLY A 57 -6.85 1.31 -4.34
C GLY A 57 -5.75 1.41 -5.42
N PRO A 58 -4.87 2.41 -5.36
CA PRO A 58 -3.69 2.52 -6.22
C PRO A 58 -2.82 1.25 -6.25
N LEU A 59 -2.58 0.63 -5.10
CA LEU A 59 -1.79 -0.60 -4.99
C LEU A 59 -2.46 -1.77 -5.72
N VAL A 60 -3.75 -2.03 -5.45
CA VAL A 60 -4.54 -3.08 -6.12
C VAL A 60 -4.51 -2.90 -7.63
N LYS A 61 -4.77 -1.68 -8.12
CA LYS A 61 -4.79 -1.38 -9.55
C LYS A 61 -3.43 -1.62 -10.20
N THR A 62 -2.35 -1.19 -9.54
CA THR A 62 -0.99 -1.35 -10.05
C THR A 62 -0.61 -2.82 -10.12
N LEU A 63 -0.78 -3.56 -9.03
CA LEU A 63 -0.46 -5.00 -8.99
C LEU A 63 -1.29 -5.78 -10.00
N GLY A 64 -2.59 -5.50 -10.09
CA GLY A 64 -3.47 -6.13 -11.07
C GLY A 64 -3.03 -5.84 -12.51
N LEU A 65 -2.67 -4.60 -12.83
CA LEU A 65 -2.20 -4.23 -14.17
C LEU A 65 -0.85 -4.88 -14.50
N VAL A 66 0.08 -5.00 -13.55
CA VAL A 66 1.34 -5.73 -13.72
C VAL A 66 1.07 -7.22 -13.95
N MET A 67 0.17 -7.83 -13.20
CA MET A 67 -0.20 -9.24 -13.39
C MET A 67 -0.80 -9.51 -14.77
N LEU A 68 -1.56 -8.55 -15.33
CA LEU A 68 -2.16 -8.66 -16.66
C LEU A 68 -1.17 -8.39 -17.79
N THR A 69 -0.26 -7.43 -17.62
CA THR A 69 0.62 -6.94 -18.71
C THR A 69 2.01 -7.58 -18.70
N GLN A 70 2.48 -8.05 -17.54
CA GLN A 70 3.81 -8.64 -17.37
C GLN A 70 3.79 -9.88 -16.44
N PRO A 71 2.93 -10.88 -16.68
CA PRO A 71 2.80 -12.06 -15.80
C PRO A 71 4.10 -12.85 -15.60
N GLN A 72 5.01 -12.79 -16.58
CA GLN A 72 6.30 -13.47 -16.55
C GLN A 72 7.22 -13.04 -15.40
N ILE A 73 6.97 -11.88 -14.76
CA ILE A 73 7.76 -11.41 -13.63
C ILE A 73 7.41 -12.10 -12.32
N LEU A 74 6.20 -12.67 -12.21
CA LEU A 74 5.69 -13.25 -10.97
C LEU A 74 6.56 -14.40 -10.44
N PRO A 75 6.99 -15.39 -11.25
CA PRO A 75 7.89 -16.45 -10.78
C PRO A 75 9.20 -15.90 -10.22
N SER A 76 9.74 -14.84 -10.83
CA SER A 76 10.97 -14.17 -10.38
C SER A 76 10.76 -13.44 -9.05
N ILE A 77 9.61 -12.79 -8.86
CA ILE A 77 9.21 -12.21 -7.56
C ILE A 77 9.18 -13.31 -6.49
N PHE A 78 8.47 -14.41 -6.72
CA PHE A 78 8.38 -15.50 -5.75
C PHE A 78 9.75 -16.11 -5.41
N LYS A 79 10.64 -16.28 -6.40
CA LYS A 79 12.01 -16.73 -6.17
C LYS A 79 12.83 -15.72 -5.35
N GLN A 80 12.69 -14.42 -5.63
CA GLN A 80 13.45 -13.37 -4.95
C GLN A 80 13.03 -13.19 -3.49
N VAL A 81 11.71 -13.07 -3.25
CA VAL A 81 11.22 -12.71 -1.91
C VAL A 81 10.94 -13.92 -1.03
N GLY A 82 10.53 -15.05 -1.65
CA GLY A 82 10.08 -16.26 -0.98
C GLY A 82 8.60 -16.22 -0.57
N LEU A 83 7.96 -17.40 -0.51
CA LEU A 83 6.53 -17.52 -0.18
C LEU A 83 6.18 -16.99 1.22
N GLY A 84 7.03 -17.23 2.22
CA GLY A 84 6.79 -16.75 3.59
C GLY A 84 6.68 -15.22 3.67
N VAL A 85 7.48 -14.51 2.87
CA VAL A 85 7.45 -13.03 2.79
C VAL A 85 6.17 -12.53 2.14
N ILE A 86 5.69 -13.21 1.10
CA ILE A 86 4.42 -12.87 0.44
C ILE A 86 3.24 -13.07 1.39
N LEU A 87 3.25 -14.16 2.17
CA LEU A 87 2.21 -14.43 3.16
C LEU A 87 2.19 -13.37 4.26
N ASP A 88 3.35 -13.00 4.79
CA ASP A 88 3.48 -11.92 5.78
C ASP A 88 2.97 -10.58 5.23
N TRP A 89 3.41 -10.21 4.03
CA TRP A 89 2.94 -9.00 3.35
C TRP A 89 1.43 -9.03 3.09
N SER A 90 0.83 -10.19 2.80
CA SER A 90 -0.61 -10.29 2.58
C SER A 90 -1.41 -9.84 3.81
N GLY A 91 -0.91 -10.09 5.02
CA GLY A 91 -1.49 -9.58 6.26
C GLY A 91 -1.47 -8.04 6.31
N HIS A 92 -0.34 -7.43 5.95
CA HIS A 92 -0.22 -5.97 5.85
C HIS A 92 -1.13 -5.37 4.78
N PHE A 93 -1.25 -6.04 3.64
CA PHE A 93 -2.14 -5.66 2.55
C PHE A 93 -3.62 -5.69 2.98
N LEU A 94 -4.04 -6.74 3.70
CA LEU A 94 -5.40 -6.83 4.25
C LEU A 94 -5.65 -5.75 5.30
N MET A 95 -4.69 -5.46 6.17
CA MET A 95 -4.79 -4.37 7.14
C MET A 95 -4.91 -3.01 6.47
N LEU A 96 -4.19 -2.77 5.37
CA LEU A 96 -4.32 -1.55 4.58
C LEU A 96 -5.73 -1.41 3.98
N GLY A 97 -6.29 -2.51 3.45
CA GLY A 97 -7.67 -2.54 2.98
C GLY A 97 -8.68 -2.30 4.11
N TYR A 98 -8.47 -2.91 5.27
CA TYR A 98 -9.32 -2.73 6.45
C TYR A 98 -9.32 -1.27 6.94
N TYR A 99 -8.14 -0.65 7.07
CA TYR A 99 -8.04 0.76 7.47
C TYR A 99 -8.67 1.70 6.45
N THR A 100 -8.48 1.41 5.16
CA THR A 100 -9.14 2.14 4.06
C THR A 100 -10.67 2.05 4.20
N PHE A 101 -11.19 0.86 4.46
CA PHE A 101 -12.62 0.62 4.66
C PHE A 101 -13.15 1.39 5.88
N LEU A 102 -12.49 1.26 7.03
CA LEU A 102 -12.88 1.98 8.24
C LEU A 102 -12.90 3.49 8.04
N SER A 103 -11.85 4.05 7.44
CA SER A 103 -11.75 5.49 7.21
C SER A 103 -12.74 6.02 6.16
N THR A 104 -13.07 5.21 5.13
CA THR A 104 -13.96 5.66 4.05
C THR A 104 -15.43 5.49 4.40
N PHE A 105 -15.80 4.41 5.08
CA PHE A 105 -17.20 4.04 5.30
C PHE A 105 -17.66 4.14 6.75
N ILE A 106 -16.77 3.92 7.73
CA ILE A 106 -17.15 3.87 9.14
C ILE A 106 -16.91 5.22 9.85
N ASP A 107 -15.77 5.88 9.60
CA ASP A 107 -15.45 7.20 10.17
C ASP A 107 -16.59 8.22 9.95
N PRO A 108 -17.10 8.45 8.71
CA PRO A 108 -18.14 9.46 8.49
C PRO A 108 -19.43 9.21 9.28
N VAL A 109 -19.77 7.93 9.52
CA VAL A 109 -20.96 7.53 10.27
C VAL A 109 -20.75 7.72 11.77
N LEU A 110 -19.56 7.40 12.28
CA LEU A 110 -19.23 7.56 13.70
C LEU A 110 -18.99 9.02 14.10
N ARG A 111 -18.63 9.89 13.16
CA ARG A 111 -18.20 11.27 13.44
C ARG A 111 -19.23 12.08 14.22
N SER A 112 -20.52 11.97 13.86
CA SER A 112 -21.60 12.67 14.57
C SER A 112 -21.77 12.21 16.01
N TRP A 113 -21.56 10.91 16.28
CA TRP A 113 -21.58 10.37 17.63
C TRP A 113 -20.34 10.78 18.42
N VAL A 114 -19.15 10.74 17.82
CA VAL A 114 -17.91 11.20 18.48
C VAL A 114 -18.01 12.68 18.88
N GLU A 115 -18.68 13.52 18.08
CA GLU A 115 -18.88 14.93 18.40
C GLU A 115 -19.85 15.19 19.55
N SER A 116 -20.68 14.23 19.96
CA SER A 116 -21.55 14.37 21.14
C SER A 116 -20.90 13.92 22.45
N LEU A 117 -19.72 13.30 22.39
CA LEU A 117 -19.01 12.80 23.58
C LEU A 117 -18.40 13.91 24.45
N PRO A 118 -18.20 13.64 25.76
CA PRO A 118 -17.40 14.48 26.64
C PRO A 118 -15.97 14.69 26.11
N SER A 119 -15.30 15.77 26.50
CA SER A 119 -14.02 16.20 25.91
C SER A 119 -12.91 15.15 25.95
N SER A 120 -12.79 14.38 27.04
CA SER A 120 -11.75 13.34 27.17
C SER A 120 -11.99 12.19 26.19
N ASP A 121 -13.21 11.64 26.16
CA ASP A 121 -13.55 10.53 25.28
C ASP A 121 -13.54 10.94 23.81
N LYS A 122 -14.04 12.15 23.52
CA LYS A 122 -14.00 12.74 22.18
C LYS A 122 -12.57 12.80 21.63
N TYR A 123 -11.60 13.22 22.44
CA TYR A 123 -10.20 13.28 22.02
C TYR A 123 -9.69 11.88 21.64
N GLN A 124 -9.91 10.88 22.50
CA GLN A 124 -9.44 9.51 22.24
C GLN A 124 -10.05 8.95 20.95
N TRP A 125 -11.36 9.11 20.76
CA TRP A 125 -12.04 8.67 19.55
C TRP A 125 -11.54 9.36 18.29
N LYS A 126 -11.30 10.68 18.34
CA LYS A 126 -10.66 11.40 17.22
C LYS A 126 -9.30 10.83 16.86
N ARG A 127 -8.47 10.48 17.86
CA ARG A 127 -7.16 9.85 17.61
C ARG A 127 -7.28 8.48 16.95
N TYR A 128 -8.30 7.68 17.27
CA TYR A 128 -8.54 6.40 16.58
C TYR A 128 -8.97 6.62 15.12
N LEU A 129 -9.89 7.56 14.86
CA LEU A 129 -10.33 7.90 13.50
C LEU A 129 -9.15 8.42 12.65
N GLU A 130 -8.34 9.31 13.21
CA GLU A 130 -7.11 9.81 12.57
C GLU A 130 -6.10 8.70 12.29
N ALA A 131 -5.94 7.74 13.21
CA ALA A 131 -5.06 6.60 12.99
C ALA A 131 -5.54 5.70 11.84
N TRP A 132 -6.85 5.57 11.63
CA TRP A 132 -7.39 4.86 10.46
C TRP A 132 -7.05 5.59 9.17
N LYS A 133 -7.31 6.90 9.11
CA LYS A 133 -7.03 7.75 7.94
C LYS A 133 -5.54 7.73 7.57
N TYR A 134 -4.67 8.00 8.55
CA TYR A 134 -3.22 8.00 8.37
C TYR A 134 -2.68 6.62 8.03
N GLY A 135 -3.13 5.58 8.74
CA GLY A 135 -2.71 4.20 8.47
C GLY A 135 -3.13 3.68 7.09
N ALA A 136 -4.16 4.27 6.49
CA ALA A 136 -4.61 4.00 5.13
C ALA A 136 -3.93 4.87 4.05
N GLY A 137 -3.12 5.87 4.44
CA GLY A 137 -2.54 6.85 3.53
C GLY A 137 -3.57 7.81 2.90
N LEU A 138 -4.76 7.94 3.51
CA LEU A 138 -5.86 8.81 3.02
C LEU A 138 -5.72 10.26 3.50
N ASP A 139 -4.66 10.56 4.24
CA ASP A 139 -4.21 11.90 4.63
C ASP A 139 -3.37 12.60 3.56
N TYR A 140 -3.03 11.90 2.47
CA TYR A 140 -2.41 12.50 1.30
C TYR A 140 -3.38 13.43 0.56
N HIS A 141 -2.92 14.64 0.25
CA HIS A 141 -3.67 15.64 -0.54
C HIS A 141 -2.84 16.03 -1.78
N GLN A 142 -3.44 15.95 -2.96
CA GLN A 142 -2.77 16.28 -4.21
C GLN A 142 -2.72 17.82 -4.37
N GLY A 143 -1.66 18.47 -3.89
CA GLY A 143 -1.56 19.94 -4.00
C GLY A 143 -0.56 20.67 -3.09
N GLU A 144 0.17 19.97 -2.22
CA GLU A 144 1.38 20.48 -1.56
C GLU A 144 2.65 19.93 -2.25
#